data_AF-A0A7X8Q8N5-F1
#
_entry.id   AF-A0A7X8Q8N5-F1
#
_cell.length_a   1.000
_cell.length_b   1.000
_cell.length_c   1.000
_cell.angle_alpha   90.00
_cell.angle_beta   90.00
_cell.angle_gamma   90.00
#
_symmetry.space_group_name_H-M   'P 1'
#
loop_
_entity.id
_entity.type
_entity.pdbx_description
1 polymer ?
#
loop_
_entity_poly.entity_id
_entity_poly.type
_entity_poly.pdbx_seq_one_letter_code
_entity_poly.pdbx_strand_id
1 'polypeptide(L)'
;MAKKNQSKRLTKQHKESKGVTGIFGDEAKLHDMTVKEISHVVIAQLEREFPQLSFRYRTSIKKEEINEALKKVDVELGQTLFVSNSSIIPDGGIIEVKDDSGNWRVILVSEAKHQGKDIENIKKGKLVGKNNNQDLMAAGNAIERSHKNISEIANFMLSESHFPYVLFLEGSNFLTETISIKRPDGRVVTLEYNSSMLNRLDRLTSANYGMPINTNLCKNKFVKHKDKTIMLQATSIYTQGNGDKWDGKKMFEIMFEISKTSLQILGSEIFNQITKK
;
A
#
# COMPACT_ATOMS: atom_id res chain seq x y z
N MET A 1 6.05 -35.80 -13.39
CA MET A 1 4.75 -35.12 -13.25
C MET A 1 4.37 -35.05 -11.77
N ALA A 2 4.66 -33.93 -11.10
CA ALA A 2 4.25 -33.67 -9.72
C ALA A 2 4.42 -32.17 -9.41
N LYS A 3 3.52 -31.31 -9.90
CA LYS A 3 3.60 -29.86 -9.63
C LYS A 3 2.28 -29.09 -9.85
N LYS A 4 1.13 -29.62 -9.42
CA LYS A 4 -0.18 -28.90 -9.55
C LYS A 4 -1.15 -28.96 -8.35
N ASN A 5 -0.78 -29.54 -7.21
CA ASN A 5 -1.75 -29.77 -6.12
C ASN A 5 -1.46 -29.04 -4.79
N GLN A 6 -0.43 -28.18 -4.70
CA GLN A 6 -0.19 -27.42 -3.46
C GLN A 6 -1.15 -26.24 -3.28
N SER A 7 -1.49 -25.50 -4.35
CA SER A 7 -2.37 -24.33 -4.21
C SER A 7 -3.79 -24.71 -3.78
N LYS A 8 -4.36 -25.78 -4.36
CA LYS A 8 -5.71 -26.27 -4.01
C LYS A 8 -5.81 -26.85 -2.60
N ARG A 9 -4.69 -27.27 -2.01
CA ARG A 9 -4.66 -27.90 -0.68
C ARG A 9 -4.67 -26.84 0.43
N LEU A 10 -4.01 -25.70 0.24
CA LEU A 10 -4.14 -24.55 1.14
C LEU A 10 -5.57 -23.99 1.14
N THR A 11 -6.23 -23.91 -0.02
CA THR A 11 -7.60 -23.35 -0.11
C THR A 11 -8.64 -24.17 0.67
N LYS A 12 -8.40 -25.47 0.90
CA LYS A 12 -9.38 -26.36 1.54
C LYS A 12 -9.29 -26.36 3.08
N GLN A 13 -8.11 -26.13 3.66
CA GLN A 13 -7.92 -26.06 5.13
C GLN A 13 -8.48 -24.79 5.77
N HIS A 14 -8.79 -23.75 4.98
CA HIS A 14 -9.23 -22.44 5.48
C HIS A 14 -10.77 -22.31 5.60
N LYS A 15 -11.54 -23.36 5.30
CA LYS A 15 -13.02 -23.30 5.26
C LYS A 15 -13.73 -23.55 6.59
N GLU A 16 -13.03 -23.96 7.65
CA GLU A 16 -13.66 -24.44 8.89
C GLU A 16 -13.70 -23.44 10.05
N SER A 17 -13.16 -22.23 9.90
CA SER A 17 -12.97 -21.34 11.04
C SER A 17 -13.83 -20.06 10.95
N LYS A 18 -14.74 -19.92 11.91
CA LYS A 18 -15.72 -18.83 12.00
C LYS A 18 -15.03 -17.50 12.39
N GLY A 19 -15.12 -16.49 11.52
CA GLY A 19 -14.74 -15.10 11.82
C GLY A 19 -13.25 -14.73 11.65
N VAL A 20 -12.92 -13.46 11.93
CA VAL A 20 -11.57 -12.85 11.93
C VAL A 20 -10.66 -13.47 13.02
N THR A 21 -11.16 -14.37 13.85
CA THR A 21 -10.32 -15.19 14.75
C THR A 21 -9.97 -16.54 14.12
N GLY A 22 -10.70 -16.97 13.09
CA GLY A 22 -10.59 -18.29 12.49
C GLY A 22 -9.46 -18.45 11.46
N ILE A 23 -9.23 -17.46 10.60
CA ILE A 23 -8.04 -17.47 9.68
C ILE A 23 -6.75 -17.25 10.49
N PHE A 24 -6.89 -16.59 11.63
CA PHE A 24 -5.84 -15.97 12.44
C PHE A 24 -5.35 -16.92 13.54
N GLY A 25 -5.35 -18.22 13.25
CA GLY A 25 -4.76 -19.24 14.11
C GLY A 25 -3.24 -19.06 14.17
N ASP A 26 -2.78 -18.55 15.30
CA ASP A 26 -1.44 -18.10 15.68
C ASP A 26 -1.10 -16.66 15.22
N GLU A 27 -1.27 -15.69 16.12
CA GLU A 27 -0.78 -14.30 15.96
C GLU A 27 0.71 -14.24 15.56
N ALA A 28 1.50 -15.25 15.97
CA ALA A 28 2.90 -15.42 15.59
C ALA A 28 3.15 -15.55 14.07
N LYS A 29 2.16 -15.98 13.26
CA LYS A 29 2.32 -16.11 11.80
C LYS A 29 2.22 -14.77 11.06
N LEU A 30 1.63 -13.74 11.67
CA LEU A 30 1.38 -12.45 11.02
C LEU A 30 2.54 -11.46 11.18
N HIS A 31 3.32 -11.57 12.25
CA HIS A 31 4.34 -10.57 12.59
C HIS A 31 5.51 -10.46 11.59
N ASP A 32 5.69 -11.43 10.70
CA ASP A 32 6.76 -11.42 9.69
C ASP A 32 6.25 -11.56 8.24
N MET A 33 4.94 -11.36 8.01
CA MET A 33 4.39 -11.42 6.64
C MET A 33 4.76 -10.19 5.83
N THR A 34 5.16 -10.43 4.59
CA THR A 34 5.36 -9.35 3.61
C THR A 34 4.01 -8.75 3.20
N VAL A 35 4.02 -7.48 2.75
CA VAL A 35 2.83 -6.79 2.23
C VAL A 35 2.11 -7.61 1.14
N LYS A 36 2.87 -8.35 0.32
CA LYS A 36 2.35 -9.25 -0.71
C LYS A 36 1.56 -10.42 -0.15
N GLU A 37 2.07 -11.06 0.89
CA GLU A 37 1.39 -12.20 1.51
C GLU A 37 0.11 -11.71 2.21
N ILE A 38 0.15 -10.52 2.81
CA ILE A 38 -1.02 -9.89 3.43
C ILE A 38 -2.09 -9.58 2.38
N SER A 39 -1.73 -9.11 1.18
CA SER A 39 -2.71 -8.93 0.08
C SER A 39 -3.47 -10.21 -0.25
N HIS A 40 -2.81 -11.37 -0.21
CA HIS A 40 -3.50 -12.66 -0.42
C HIS A 40 -4.46 -13.00 0.73
N VAL A 41 -4.10 -12.65 1.97
CA VAL A 41 -5.00 -12.80 3.13
C VAL A 41 -6.22 -11.89 2.99
N VAL A 42 -6.03 -10.64 2.53
CA VAL A 42 -7.12 -9.69 2.25
C VAL A 42 -8.10 -10.27 1.24
N ILE A 43 -7.63 -10.86 0.14
CA ILE A 43 -8.50 -11.52 -0.85
C ILE A 43 -9.29 -12.67 -0.21
N ALA A 44 -8.62 -13.56 0.53
CA ALA A 44 -9.29 -14.69 1.17
C ALA A 44 -10.34 -14.25 2.21
N GLN A 45 -10.17 -13.07 2.82
CA GLN A 45 -11.19 -12.47 3.68
C GLN A 45 -12.34 -11.88 2.87
N LEU A 46 -12.05 -11.13 1.80
CA LEU A 46 -13.06 -10.54 0.92
C LEU A 46 -13.96 -11.59 0.28
N GLU A 47 -13.38 -12.70 -0.21
CA GLU A 47 -14.13 -13.83 -0.76
C GLU A 47 -15.06 -14.51 0.26
N ARG A 48 -14.71 -14.46 1.56
CA ARG A 48 -15.57 -14.99 2.62
C ARG A 48 -16.69 -14.03 2.99
N GLU A 49 -16.40 -12.73 3.05
CA GLU A 49 -17.37 -11.70 3.43
C GLU A 49 -18.35 -11.38 2.28
N PHE A 50 -17.89 -11.49 1.03
CA PHE A 50 -18.66 -11.20 -0.18
C PHE A 50 -18.60 -12.38 -1.17
N PRO A 51 -19.17 -13.55 -0.82
CA PRO A 51 -19.08 -14.76 -1.63
C PRO A 51 -19.73 -14.66 -3.03
N GLN A 52 -20.58 -13.64 -3.25
CA GLN A 52 -21.20 -13.36 -4.55
C GLN A 52 -20.27 -12.62 -5.51
N LEU A 53 -19.22 -11.97 -5.00
CA LEU A 53 -18.30 -11.17 -5.78
C LEU A 53 -17.10 -12.00 -6.23
N SER A 54 -16.59 -11.70 -7.41
CA SER A 54 -15.36 -12.30 -7.93
C SER A 54 -14.18 -11.37 -7.73
N PHE A 55 -13.14 -11.83 -7.04
CA PHE A 55 -11.92 -11.09 -6.81
C PHE A 55 -10.75 -11.69 -7.60
N ARG A 56 -9.75 -10.87 -7.92
CA ARG A 56 -8.46 -11.37 -8.45
C ARG A 56 -7.29 -10.57 -7.90
N TYR A 57 -6.14 -11.24 -7.89
CA TYR A 57 -4.84 -10.65 -7.58
C TYR A 57 -4.02 -10.47 -8.85
N ARG A 58 -3.35 -9.33 -8.98
CA ARG A 58 -2.33 -9.08 -10.01
C ARG A 58 -1.05 -8.59 -9.36
N THR A 59 0.08 -8.97 -9.94
CA THR A 59 1.40 -8.47 -9.53
C THR A 59 1.80 -7.19 -10.25
N SER A 60 1.18 -6.90 -11.40
CA SER A 60 1.61 -5.80 -12.27
C SER A 60 0.49 -5.28 -13.17
N ILE A 61 0.69 -4.05 -13.64
CA ILE A 61 -0.13 -3.39 -14.66
C ILE A 61 0.82 -2.93 -15.77
N LYS A 62 0.51 -3.26 -17.02
CA LYS A 62 1.28 -2.79 -18.17
C LYS A 62 1.01 -1.32 -18.44
N LYS A 63 1.99 -0.61 -18.97
CA LYS A 63 1.83 0.80 -19.39
C LYS A 63 0.76 0.95 -20.49
N GLU A 64 0.64 -0.06 -21.35
CA GLU A 64 -0.41 -0.15 -22.37
C GLU A 64 -1.82 -0.10 -21.76
N GLU A 65 -2.08 -0.86 -20.68
CA GLU A 65 -3.37 -0.86 -19.99
C GLU A 65 -3.70 0.52 -19.38
N ILE A 66 -2.68 1.20 -18.84
CA ILE A 66 -2.81 2.58 -18.31
C ILE A 66 -3.18 3.54 -19.44
N ASN A 67 -2.49 3.44 -20.57
CA ASN A 67 -2.74 4.26 -21.74
C ASN A 67 -4.15 4.01 -22.32
N GLU A 68 -4.61 2.77 -22.36
CA GLU A 68 -5.98 2.42 -22.79
C GLU A 68 -7.04 2.98 -21.84
N ALA A 69 -6.80 2.94 -20.52
CA ALA A 69 -7.70 3.55 -19.54
C ALA A 69 -7.77 5.08 -19.73
N LEU A 70 -6.63 5.74 -19.92
CA LEU A 70 -6.56 7.17 -20.19
C LEU A 70 -7.29 7.57 -21.48
N LYS A 71 -7.14 6.79 -22.56
CA LYS A 71 -7.83 7.04 -23.85
C LYS A 71 -9.35 6.96 -23.76
N LYS A 72 -9.88 6.20 -22.80
CA LYS A 72 -11.34 6.16 -22.54
C LYS A 72 -11.84 7.43 -21.85
N VAL A 73 -10.97 8.15 -21.14
CA VAL A 73 -11.28 9.44 -20.53
C VAL A 73 -11.18 10.56 -21.56
N ASP A 74 -10.09 10.59 -22.33
CA ASP A 74 -9.85 11.59 -23.37
C ASP A 74 -8.91 11.03 -24.46
N VAL A 75 -9.26 11.25 -25.73
CA VAL A 75 -8.54 10.71 -26.90
C VAL A 75 -7.09 11.22 -27.02
N GLU A 76 -6.76 12.37 -26.41
CA GLU A 76 -5.42 12.95 -26.42
C GLU A 76 -4.50 12.36 -25.32
N LEU A 77 -5.03 11.61 -24.36
CA LEU A 77 -4.25 11.02 -23.26
C LEU A 77 -3.72 9.62 -23.62
N GLY A 78 -2.66 9.17 -22.93
CA GLY A 78 -2.13 7.82 -23.11
C GLY A 78 -1.47 7.53 -24.47
N GLN A 79 -0.96 8.56 -25.16
CA GLN A 79 -0.46 8.43 -26.54
C GLN A 79 0.94 7.83 -26.66
N THR A 80 1.76 7.95 -25.61
CA THR A 80 3.18 7.59 -25.67
C THR A 80 3.46 6.21 -25.07
N LEU A 81 4.19 5.38 -25.81
CA LEU A 81 4.75 4.13 -25.32
C LEU A 81 6.07 3.84 -26.05
N PHE A 82 7.20 4.14 -25.40
CA PHE A 82 8.53 3.93 -25.99
C PHE A 82 9.03 2.49 -25.85
N VAL A 83 8.60 1.81 -24.78
CA VAL A 83 9.00 0.44 -24.45
C VAL A 83 7.73 -0.40 -24.29
N SER A 84 7.47 -1.30 -25.24
CA SER A 84 6.20 -2.03 -25.36
C SER A 84 5.89 -2.95 -24.18
N ASN A 85 6.91 -3.49 -23.52
CA ASN A 85 6.76 -4.36 -22.35
C ASN A 85 6.87 -3.62 -21.01
N SER A 86 6.82 -2.28 -21.01
CA SER A 86 6.89 -1.50 -19.77
C SER A 86 5.69 -1.76 -18.86
N SER A 87 5.95 -1.83 -17.56
CA SER A 87 4.95 -2.12 -16.53
C SER A 87 5.34 -1.52 -15.18
N ILE A 88 4.36 -1.38 -14.30
CA ILE A 88 4.56 -1.12 -12.87
C ILE A 88 4.29 -2.37 -12.07
N ILE A 89 5.04 -2.55 -10.99
CA ILE A 89 4.99 -3.71 -10.10
C ILE A 89 4.95 -3.19 -8.66
N PRO A 90 3.77 -2.89 -8.10
CA PRO A 90 3.62 -2.57 -6.69
C PRO A 90 3.99 -3.79 -5.84
N ASP A 91 4.79 -3.60 -4.79
CA ASP A 91 5.35 -4.70 -4.00
C ASP A 91 4.26 -5.61 -3.38
N GLY A 92 3.14 -5.01 -2.95
CA GLY A 92 1.98 -5.72 -2.42
C GLY A 92 0.94 -6.11 -3.48
N GLY A 93 1.17 -5.78 -4.74
CA GLY A 93 0.29 -6.09 -5.86
C GLY A 93 -1.00 -5.26 -5.89
N ILE A 94 -1.93 -5.73 -6.71
CA ILE A 94 -3.22 -5.11 -7.02
C ILE A 94 -4.33 -6.13 -6.77
N ILE A 95 -5.37 -5.72 -6.07
CA ILE A 95 -6.60 -6.49 -5.88
C ILE A 95 -7.70 -5.81 -6.68
N GLU A 96 -8.46 -6.59 -7.46
CA GLU A 96 -9.61 -6.12 -8.22
C GLU A 96 -10.85 -6.94 -7.89
N VAL A 97 -12.02 -6.32 -8.06
CA VAL A 97 -13.34 -6.95 -8.05
C VAL A 97 -13.94 -6.88 -9.46
N LYS A 98 -14.72 -7.88 -9.85
CA LYS A 98 -15.49 -7.83 -11.11
C LYS A 98 -16.82 -7.11 -10.89
N ASP A 99 -17.10 -6.09 -11.69
CA ASP A 99 -18.38 -5.37 -11.66
C ASP A 99 -19.48 -6.10 -12.46
N ASP A 100 -20.71 -5.59 -12.36
CA ASP A 100 -21.90 -6.15 -13.01
C ASP A 100 -21.83 -6.10 -14.54
N SER A 101 -21.01 -5.21 -15.09
CA SER A 101 -20.73 -5.11 -16.53
C SER A 101 -19.61 -6.04 -16.97
N GLY A 102 -19.00 -6.76 -16.03
CA GLY A 102 -17.92 -7.71 -16.25
C GLY A 102 -16.52 -7.10 -16.32
N ASN A 103 -16.38 -5.80 -16.01
CA ASN A 103 -15.08 -5.14 -15.95
C ASN A 103 -14.41 -5.39 -14.60
N TRP A 104 -13.09 -5.38 -14.59
CA TRP A 104 -12.32 -5.49 -13.35
C TRP A 104 -12.00 -4.10 -12.81
N ARG A 105 -12.36 -3.86 -11.54
CA ARG A 105 -12.23 -2.59 -10.84
C ARG A 105 -11.27 -2.73 -9.69
N VAL A 106 -10.26 -1.86 -9.64
CA VAL A 106 -9.22 -1.91 -8.61
C VAL A 106 -9.82 -1.54 -7.26
N ILE A 107 -9.62 -2.38 -6.24
CA ILE A 107 -10.10 -2.13 -4.88
C ILE A 107 -8.96 -1.96 -3.87
N LEU A 108 -7.74 -2.36 -4.20
CA LEU A 108 -6.54 -2.12 -3.40
C LEU A 108 -5.28 -2.15 -4.26
N VAL A 109 -4.39 -1.20 -4.03
CA VAL A 109 -2.98 -1.28 -4.43
C VAL A 109 -2.13 -1.03 -3.19
N SER A 110 -1.19 -1.92 -2.89
CA SER A 110 -0.36 -1.80 -1.69
C SER A 110 1.13 -1.81 -2.01
N GLU A 111 1.87 -0.97 -1.30
CA GLU A 111 3.32 -0.86 -1.42
C GLU A 111 3.93 -0.64 -0.03
N ALA A 112 5.09 -1.25 0.23
CA ALA A 112 5.81 -1.08 1.49
C ALA A 112 7.24 -0.60 1.18
N LYS A 113 7.67 0.46 1.85
CA LYS A 113 9.00 1.05 1.66
C LYS A 113 9.74 1.15 2.99
N HIS A 114 10.97 0.67 2.98
CA HIS A 114 11.90 0.75 4.09
C HIS A 114 13.01 1.75 3.78
N GLN A 115 13.23 2.73 4.66
CA GLN A 115 14.38 3.65 4.55
C GLN A 115 14.90 4.08 5.92
N GLY A 116 16.22 4.08 6.03
CA GLY A 116 16.92 4.43 7.27
C GLY A 116 17.15 3.21 8.15
N LYS A 117 18.43 2.93 8.42
CA LYS A 117 18.90 1.78 9.23
C LYS A 117 19.53 2.22 10.55
N ASP A 118 19.33 3.47 10.94
CA ASP A 118 20.02 4.07 12.09
C ASP A 118 19.66 3.33 13.38
N ILE A 119 18.39 2.95 13.56
CA ILE A 119 17.93 2.16 14.71
C ILE A 119 18.70 0.83 14.82
N GLU A 120 18.81 0.09 13.70
CA GLU A 120 19.51 -1.19 13.65
C GLU A 120 21.01 -1.03 13.89
N ASN A 121 21.63 -0.01 13.28
CA ASN A 121 23.06 0.28 13.44
C ASN A 121 23.41 0.64 14.88
N ILE A 122 22.62 1.51 15.52
CA ILE A 122 22.81 1.93 16.91
C ILE A 122 22.66 0.73 17.85
N LYS A 123 21.60 -0.08 17.69
CA LYS A 123 21.40 -1.30 18.49
C LYS A 123 22.57 -2.29 18.35
N LYS A 124 23.22 -2.35 17.19
CA LYS A 124 24.41 -3.17 16.92
C LYS A 124 25.74 -2.52 17.32
N GLY A 125 25.73 -1.28 17.80
CA GLY A 125 26.95 -0.52 18.10
C GLY A 125 27.77 -0.14 16.86
N LYS A 126 27.20 -0.21 15.66
CA LYS A 126 27.88 0.11 14.40
C LYS A 126 27.91 1.62 14.19
N LEU A 127 29.10 2.16 13.91
CA LEU A 127 29.26 3.54 13.44
C LEU A 127 29.19 3.57 11.91
N VAL A 128 28.76 4.71 11.37
CA VAL A 128 28.51 4.96 9.96
C VAL A 128 29.22 6.24 9.50
N GLY A 129 28.99 6.64 8.25
CA GLY A 129 29.67 7.76 7.60
C GLY A 129 30.98 7.34 6.92
N LYS A 130 31.54 8.23 6.09
CA LYS A 130 32.76 7.96 5.29
C LYS A 130 33.94 7.49 6.16
N ASN A 131 34.04 8.01 7.37
CA ASN A 131 35.11 7.72 8.32
C ASN A 131 34.69 6.74 9.44
N ASN A 132 33.50 6.12 9.34
CA ASN A 132 32.94 5.22 10.36
C ASN A 132 32.96 5.79 11.78
N ASN A 133 32.61 7.08 11.92
CA ASN A 133 32.71 7.82 13.17
C ASN A 133 31.39 8.53 13.56
N GLN A 134 30.29 8.27 12.85
CA GLN A 134 28.99 8.88 13.10
C GLN A 134 28.01 7.83 13.60
N ASP A 135 27.05 8.23 14.44
CA ASP A 135 25.94 7.35 14.84
C ASP A 135 24.83 7.29 13.79
N LEU A 136 24.68 8.37 13.02
CA LEU A 136 23.57 8.57 12.10
C LEU A 136 24.09 8.69 10.67
N MET A 137 23.34 8.11 9.74
CA MET A 137 23.56 8.32 8.31
C MET A 137 22.66 9.47 7.83
N ALA A 138 23.22 10.39 7.06
CA ALA A 138 22.42 11.38 6.35
C ALA A 138 21.42 10.66 5.42
N ALA A 139 20.13 10.92 5.59
CA ALA A 139 19.09 10.22 4.86
C ALA A 139 19.12 10.57 3.36
N GLY A 140 19.05 9.55 2.52
CA GLY A 140 18.94 9.71 1.06
C GLY A 140 17.54 10.09 0.59
N ASN A 141 17.37 10.14 -0.74
CA ASN A 141 16.13 10.58 -1.40
C ASN A 141 15.43 9.45 -2.19
N ALA A 142 15.83 8.19 -2.00
CA ALA A 142 15.33 7.07 -2.79
C ALA A 142 13.81 6.86 -2.67
N ILE A 143 13.22 7.30 -1.55
CA ILE A 143 11.79 7.23 -1.28
C ILE A 143 10.93 8.05 -2.26
N GLU A 144 11.48 9.09 -2.89
CA GLU A 144 10.77 9.94 -3.87
C GLU A 144 10.28 9.13 -5.09
N ARG A 145 10.91 7.99 -5.38
CA ARG A 145 10.48 7.08 -6.45
C ARG A 145 9.07 6.51 -6.26
N SER A 146 8.53 6.54 -5.03
CA SER A 146 7.17 6.07 -4.73
C SER A 146 6.12 6.87 -5.51
N HIS A 147 6.36 8.16 -5.76
CA HIS A 147 5.47 9.03 -6.55
C HIS A 147 5.20 8.50 -7.96
N LYS A 148 6.19 7.82 -8.58
CA LYS A 148 6.03 7.28 -9.93
C LYS A 148 4.92 6.23 -9.98
N ASN A 149 4.91 5.26 -9.06
CA ASN A 149 3.86 4.23 -9.04
C ASN A 149 2.50 4.83 -8.64
N ILE A 150 2.48 5.79 -7.71
CA ILE A 150 1.27 6.52 -7.31
C ILE A 150 0.63 7.22 -8.51
N SER A 151 1.39 8.00 -9.26
CA SER A 151 0.89 8.70 -10.46
C SER A 151 0.41 7.74 -11.55
N GLU A 152 1.07 6.61 -11.73
CA GLU A 152 0.66 5.61 -12.73
C GLU A 152 -0.69 4.96 -12.37
N ILE A 153 -0.92 4.64 -11.09
CA ILE A 153 -2.23 4.13 -10.65
C ILE A 153 -3.29 5.24 -10.66
N ALA A 154 -2.93 6.47 -10.31
CA ALA A 154 -3.85 7.60 -10.34
C ALA A 154 -4.39 7.82 -11.77
N ASN A 155 -3.50 7.77 -12.76
CA ASN A 155 -3.84 7.80 -14.18
C ASN A 155 -4.71 6.61 -14.61
N PHE A 156 -4.36 5.40 -14.18
CA PHE A 156 -5.16 4.21 -14.49
C PHE A 156 -6.58 4.28 -13.93
N MET A 157 -6.73 4.92 -12.78
CA MET A 157 -8.00 5.09 -12.05
C MET A 157 -8.59 6.49 -12.21
N LEU A 158 -8.24 7.23 -13.28
CA LEU A 158 -8.67 8.62 -13.44
C LEU A 158 -10.20 8.77 -13.56
N SER A 159 -10.88 7.74 -14.06
CA SER A 159 -12.35 7.69 -14.15
C SER A 159 -13.03 7.23 -12.85
N GLU A 160 -12.26 6.85 -11.83
CA GLU A 160 -12.78 6.28 -10.58
C GLU A 160 -13.03 7.36 -9.53
N SER A 161 -14.01 7.13 -8.65
CA SER A 161 -14.32 8.01 -7.51
C SER A 161 -13.62 7.60 -6.20
N HIS A 162 -12.71 6.62 -6.28
CA HIS A 162 -11.85 6.17 -5.19
C HIS A 162 -10.42 5.98 -5.67
N PHE A 163 -9.47 6.03 -4.74
CA PHE A 163 -8.05 5.83 -4.97
C PHE A 163 -7.45 4.99 -3.83
N PRO A 164 -7.58 3.64 -3.90
CA PRO A 164 -7.21 2.74 -2.82
C PRO A 164 -5.73 2.39 -2.83
N TYR A 165 -4.87 3.40 -2.94
CA TYR A 165 -3.42 3.25 -2.87
C TYR A 165 -2.97 3.40 -1.41
N VAL A 166 -2.39 2.35 -0.85
CA VAL A 166 -1.79 2.37 0.49
C VAL A 166 -0.27 2.25 0.41
N LEU A 167 0.42 3.16 1.08
CA LEU A 167 1.88 3.17 1.19
C LEU A 167 2.28 3.01 2.65
N PHE A 168 2.90 1.88 2.98
CA PHE A 168 3.44 1.59 4.30
C PHE A 168 4.91 1.99 4.38
N LEU A 169 5.26 2.79 5.40
CA LEU A 169 6.60 3.31 5.63
C LEU A 169 7.17 2.76 6.94
N GLU A 170 8.41 2.29 6.91
CA GLU A 170 9.16 1.85 8.08
C GLU A 170 10.64 2.26 8.02
N GLY A 171 11.25 2.37 9.20
CA GLY A 171 12.66 2.76 9.38
C GLY A 171 12.86 4.15 9.96
N SER A 172 14.12 4.46 10.30
CA SER A 172 14.51 5.67 11.03
C SER A 172 14.24 6.99 10.29
N ASN A 173 13.94 6.94 9.00
CA ASN A 173 13.66 8.15 8.22
C ASN A 173 12.18 8.55 8.22
N PHE A 174 11.30 7.77 8.86
CA PHE A 174 9.87 8.01 8.89
C PHE A 174 9.32 8.13 10.32
N LEU A 175 10.15 8.62 11.24
CA LEU A 175 9.74 8.82 12.63
C LEU A 175 8.64 9.90 12.73
N THR A 176 7.68 9.68 13.62
CA THR A 176 6.68 10.69 14.03
C THR A 176 6.78 11.02 15.51
N GLU A 177 7.67 10.34 16.24
CA GLU A 177 7.98 10.59 17.64
C GLU A 177 9.49 10.47 17.88
N THR A 178 10.01 11.27 18.82
CA THR A 178 11.41 11.20 19.22
C THR A 178 11.65 9.92 20.01
N ILE A 179 12.64 9.13 19.59
CA ILE A 179 12.99 7.87 20.25
C ILE A 179 14.40 7.92 20.81
N SER A 180 14.65 7.13 21.85
CA SER A 180 15.98 6.98 22.45
C SER A 180 16.42 5.53 22.39
N ILE A 181 17.64 5.29 21.92
CA ILE A 181 18.15 3.96 21.66
C ILE A 181 19.46 3.80 22.41
N LYS A 182 19.53 2.78 23.26
CA LYS A 182 20.75 2.44 23.99
C LYS A 182 21.68 1.60 23.11
N ARG A 183 22.92 2.04 22.98
CA ARG A 183 24.01 1.30 22.32
C ARG A 183 24.55 0.20 23.24
N PRO A 184 25.26 -0.81 22.69
CA PRO A 184 25.93 -1.83 23.49
C PRO A 184 26.96 -1.29 24.49
N ASP A 185 27.58 -0.15 24.18
CA ASP A 185 28.53 0.57 25.05
C ASP A 185 27.86 1.35 26.21
N GLY A 186 26.53 1.30 26.30
CA GLY A 186 25.75 1.97 27.33
C GLY A 186 25.30 3.38 26.99
N ARG A 187 25.87 4.01 25.95
CA ARG A 187 25.50 5.36 25.51
C ARG A 187 24.08 5.37 24.93
N VAL A 188 23.31 6.41 25.24
CA VAL A 188 21.98 6.62 24.68
C VAL A 188 22.09 7.58 23.51
N VAL A 189 21.55 7.19 22.36
CA VAL A 189 21.42 8.02 21.16
C VAL A 189 19.96 8.41 20.99
N THR A 190 19.69 9.71 20.96
CA THR A 190 18.35 10.25 20.74
C THR A 190 18.16 10.57 19.26
N LEU A 191 17.09 10.04 18.67
CA LEU A 191 16.67 10.33 17.29
C LEU A 191 15.48 11.29 17.34
N GLU A 192 15.72 12.56 17.02
CA GLU A 192 14.69 13.57 16.92
C GLU A 192 13.90 13.40 15.61
N TYR A 193 12.59 13.15 15.72
CA TYR A 193 11.76 12.90 14.56
C TYR A 193 11.67 14.09 13.60
N ASN A 194 11.80 15.31 14.10
CA ASN A 194 11.76 16.55 13.32
C ASN A 194 13.14 16.96 12.76
N SER A 195 14.16 16.10 12.88
CA SER A 195 15.48 16.37 12.33
C SER A 195 15.49 16.21 10.80
N SER A 196 15.88 17.28 10.10
CA SER A 196 16.04 17.27 8.63
C SER A 196 17.14 16.32 8.13
N MET A 197 18.05 15.91 9.02
CA MET A 197 19.09 14.92 8.71
C MET A 197 18.48 13.53 8.49
N LEU A 198 17.39 13.22 9.20
CA LEU A 198 16.77 11.89 9.26
C LEU A 198 15.44 11.85 8.50
N ASN A 199 14.51 12.76 8.80
CA ASN A 199 13.13 12.62 8.39
C ASN A 199 12.92 12.86 6.89
N ARG A 200 12.16 11.98 6.23
CA ARG A 200 11.82 12.06 4.81
C ARG A 200 10.32 11.95 4.54
N LEU A 201 9.45 12.06 5.57
CA LEU A 201 7.99 12.06 5.40
C LEU A 201 7.52 13.17 4.47
N ASP A 202 8.08 14.38 4.59
CA ASP A 202 7.71 15.52 3.72
C ASP A 202 8.04 15.29 2.23
N ARG A 203 8.85 14.28 1.90
CA ARG A 203 9.08 13.87 0.50
C ARG A 203 7.90 13.12 -0.09
N LEU A 204 6.90 12.75 0.72
CA LEU A 204 5.73 11.98 0.33
C LEU A 204 4.40 12.71 0.55
N THR A 205 4.35 13.75 1.38
CA THR A 205 3.11 14.47 1.71
C THR A 205 2.43 15.13 0.50
N SER A 206 3.15 15.34 -0.60
CA SER A 206 2.53 15.77 -1.87
C SER A 206 1.60 14.71 -2.47
N ALA A 207 1.81 13.42 -2.20
CA ALA A 207 0.97 12.33 -2.71
C ALA A 207 -0.41 12.28 -2.06
N ASN A 208 -0.60 12.95 -0.92
CA ASN A 208 -1.89 13.05 -0.25
C ASN A 208 -2.31 14.50 0.01
N TYR A 209 -1.70 15.46 -0.69
CA TYR A 209 -2.01 16.90 -0.58
C TYR A 209 -1.85 17.49 0.84
N GLY A 210 -0.99 16.89 1.67
CA GLY A 210 -0.82 17.29 3.07
C GLY A 210 -2.01 16.93 3.97
N MET A 211 -2.88 16.03 3.52
CA MET A 211 -3.92 15.44 4.38
C MET A 211 -3.27 14.57 5.47
N PRO A 212 -3.99 14.26 6.57
CA PRO A 212 -3.44 13.46 7.65
C PRO A 212 -2.87 12.11 7.18
N ILE A 213 -1.68 11.76 7.66
CA ILE A 213 -1.12 10.41 7.54
C ILE A 213 -1.86 9.45 8.48
N ASN A 214 -1.58 8.16 8.35
CA ASN A 214 -2.23 7.08 9.12
C ASN A 214 -3.75 7.10 9.01
N THR A 215 -4.26 7.52 7.85
CA THR A 215 -5.69 7.73 7.60
C THR A 215 -6.07 7.08 6.27
N ASN A 216 -7.26 6.49 6.24
CA ASN A 216 -7.87 5.96 5.04
C ASN A 216 -8.40 7.13 4.19
N LEU A 217 -7.71 7.41 3.08
CA LEU A 217 -8.01 8.47 2.12
C LEU A 217 -8.58 7.93 0.81
N CYS A 218 -9.09 6.68 0.82
CA CYS A 218 -9.56 5.97 -0.37
C CYS A 218 -10.67 6.73 -1.12
N LYS A 219 -11.58 7.42 -0.43
CA LYS A 219 -12.62 8.21 -1.09
C LYS A 219 -12.05 9.50 -1.66
N ASN A 220 -12.15 9.68 -2.98
CA ASN A 220 -11.65 10.88 -3.63
C ASN A 220 -12.35 12.14 -3.11
N LYS A 221 -11.58 13.22 -2.95
CA LYS A 221 -12.10 14.51 -2.51
C LYS A 221 -12.32 15.42 -3.70
N PHE A 222 -13.49 16.05 -3.78
CA PHE A 222 -13.76 17.09 -4.78
C PHE A 222 -13.60 18.46 -4.14
N VAL A 223 -12.74 19.29 -4.72
CA VAL A 223 -12.52 20.67 -4.29
C VAL A 223 -13.00 21.63 -5.37
N LYS A 224 -13.47 22.80 -4.93
CA LYS A 224 -13.91 23.87 -5.83
C LYS A 224 -12.93 25.03 -5.76
N HIS A 225 -12.56 25.55 -6.93
CA HIS A 225 -11.84 26.80 -7.04
C HIS A 225 -12.46 27.61 -8.18
N LYS A 226 -13.16 28.69 -7.83
CA LYS A 226 -13.97 29.49 -8.76
C LYS A 226 -15.03 28.60 -9.45
N ASP A 227 -14.99 28.53 -10.77
CA ASP A 227 -15.85 27.72 -11.64
C ASP A 227 -15.36 26.28 -11.81
N LYS A 228 -14.16 25.95 -11.32
CA LYS A 228 -13.55 24.61 -11.50
C LYS A 228 -13.89 23.69 -10.33
N THR A 229 -14.30 22.47 -10.68
CA THR A 229 -14.37 21.34 -9.74
C THR A 229 -13.24 20.38 -10.07
N ILE A 230 -12.40 20.05 -9.07
CA ILE A 230 -11.20 19.23 -9.25
C ILE A 230 -11.31 18.02 -8.32
N MET A 231 -11.15 16.82 -8.89
CA MET A 231 -11.05 15.59 -8.13
C MET A 231 -9.61 15.39 -7.64
N LEU A 232 -9.44 15.07 -6.37
CA LEU A 232 -8.18 14.78 -5.72
C LEU A 232 -8.09 13.29 -5.39
N GLN A 233 -7.04 12.64 -5.88
CA GLN A 233 -6.70 11.23 -5.62
C GLN A 233 -5.57 11.19 -4.59
N ALA A 234 -5.94 11.04 -3.30
CA ALA A 234 -4.98 11.12 -2.20
C ALA A 234 -4.51 9.74 -1.76
N THR A 235 -3.20 9.48 -1.80
CA THR A 235 -2.63 8.23 -1.30
C THR A 235 -2.82 8.11 0.22
N SER A 236 -3.23 6.93 0.69
CA SER A 236 -3.28 6.64 2.13
C SER A 236 -1.86 6.27 2.61
N ILE A 237 -1.17 7.23 3.22
CA ILE A 237 0.21 7.06 3.69
C ILE A 237 0.18 6.65 5.16
N TYR A 238 0.75 5.49 5.46
CA TYR A 238 0.87 4.96 6.82
C TYR A 238 2.33 4.82 7.21
N THR A 239 2.65 5.16 8.46
CA THR A 239 4.00 5.00 9.01
C THR A 239 3.98 4.43 10.42
N GLN A 240 4.96 3.59 10.72
CA GLN A 240 5.24 3.13 12.07
C GLN A 240 6.12 4.19 12.77
N GLY A 241 5.48 5.07 13.53
CA GLY A 241 6.08 6.32 14.03
C GLY A 241 7.34 6.19 14.89
N ASN A 242 7.53 5.03 15.53
CA ASN A 242 8.70 4.71 16.35
C ASN A 242 9.84 4.04 15.54
N GLY A 243 9.67 3.90 14.22
CA GLY A 243 10.64 3.32 13.30
C GLY A 243 10.79 1.80 13.37
N ASP A 244 9.95 1.12 14.16
CA ASP A 244 9.88 -0.34 14.18
C ASP A 244 9.29 -0.89 12.88
N LYS A 245 9.38 -2.22 12.73
CA LYS A 245 8.73 -2.95 11.65
C LYS A 245 7.20 -2.90 11.79
N TRP A 246 6.51 -3.04 10.67
CA TRP A 246 5.07 -3.20 10.67
C TRP A 246 4.60 -4.52 11.29
N ASP A 247 3.51 -4.45 12.05
CA ASP A 247 2.73 -5.61 12.43
C ASP A 247 1.81 -6.02 11.27
N GLY A 248 1.96 -7.25 10.78
CA GLY A 248 1.15 -7.76 9.67
C GLY A 248 -0.35 -7.79 9.94
N LYS A 249 -0.79 -7.92 11.21
CA LYS A 249 -2.21 -7.82 11.59
C LYS A 249 -2.74 -6.41 11.36
N LYS A 250 -1.99 -5.39 11.77
CA LYS A 250 -2.35 -3.98 11.54
C LYS A 250 -2.38 -3.63 10.05
N MET A 251 -1.37 -4.09 9.31
CA MET A 251 -1.35 -3.92 7.85
C MET A 251 -2.57 -4.56 7.20
N PHE A 252 -2.93 -5.79 7.59
CA PHE A 252 -4.14 -6.47 7.14
C PHE A 252 -5.40 -5.64 7.43
N GLU A 253 -5.57 -5.16 8.66
CA GLU A 253 -6.73 -4.38 9.07
C GLU A 253 -6.90 -3.11 8.20
N ILE A 254 -5.80 -2.37 7.99
CA ILE A 254 -5.76 -1.18 7.14
C ILE A 254 -6.11 -1.51 5.68
N MET A 255 -5.45 -2.53 5.11
CA MET A 255 -5.66 -2.94 3.72
C MET A 255 -7.08 -3.44 3.49
N PHE A 256 -7.63 -4.15 4.46
CA PHE A 256 -9.00 -4.66 4.41
C PHE A 256 -10.03 -3.52 4.52
N GLU A 257 -9.81 -2.55 5.40
CA GLU A 257 -10.66 -1.36 5.54
C GLU A 257 -10.68 -0.52 4.25
N ILE A 258 -9.52 -0.27 3.65
CA ILE A 258 -9.40 0.43 2.37
C ILE A 258 -10.14 -0.33 1.26
N SER A 259 -9.99 -1.66 1.20
CA SER A 259 -10.68 -2.51 0.22
C SER A 259 -12.20 -2.43 0.38
N LYS A 260 -12.71 -2.46 1.62
CA LYS A 260 -14.14 -2.31 1.90
C LYS A 260 -14.64 -0.91 1.52
N THR A 261 -13.84 0.13 1.73
CA THR A 261 -14.18 1.49 1.31
C THR A 261 -14.33 1.57 -0.22
N SER A 262 -13.44 0.91 -0.97
CA SER A 262 -13.56 0.79 -2.42
C SER A 262 -14.86 0.10 -2.83
N LEU A 263 -15.20 -1.03 -2.20
CA LEU A 263 -16.44 -1.76 -2.49
C LEU A 263 -17.70 -0.93 -2.19
N GLN A 264 -17.68 -0.11 -1.12
CA GLN A 264 -18.77 0.80 -0.81
C GLN A 264 -18.97 1.86 -1.91
N ILE A 265 -17.87 2.41 -2.44
CA ILE A 265 -17.92 3.41 -3.51
C ILE A 265 -18.39 2.78 -4.82
N LEU A 266 -17.97 1.55 -5.11
CA LEU A 266 -18.41 0.75 -6.27
C LEU A 266 -19.82 0.17 -6.10
N GLY A 267 -20.54 0.46 -5.01
CA GLY A 267 -21.76 -0.24 -4.61
C GLY A 267 -22.84 -0.32 -5.69
N SER A 268 -23.03 0.73 -6.50
CA SER A 268 -24.00 0.74 -7.60
C SER A 268 -23.62 -0.19 -8.75
N GLU A 269 -22.35 -0.49 -8.91
CA GLU A 269 -21.80 -1.24 -10.03
C GLU A 269 -21.62 -2.74 -9.72
N ILE A 270 -21.77 -3.11 -8.44
CA ILE A 270 -21.73 -4.51 -7.96
C ILE A 270 -23.07 -4.97 -7.39
N PHE A 271 -24.09 -4.11 -7.46
CA PHE A 271 -25.38 -4.32 -6.80
C PHE A 271 -26.10 -5.56 -7.32
N ASN A 272 -26.08 -5.81 -8.64
CA ASN A 272 -26.77 -6.96 -9.22
C ASN A 272 -26.16 -8.27 -8.76
N GLN A 273 -24.83 -8.36 -8.69
CA GLN A 273 -24.17 -9.57 -8.16
C GLN A 273 -24.51 -9.82 -6.69
N ILE A 274 -24.62 -8.77 -5.86
CA ILE A 274 -24.93 -8.92 -4.43
C ILE A 274 -26.40 -9.30 -4.20
N THR A 275 -27.32 -8.81 -5.03
CA THR A 275 -28.77 -8.96 -4.83
C THR A 275 -29.42 -10.11 -5.60
N LYS A 276 -28.83 -10.53 -6.73
CA LYS A 276 -29.28 -11.72 -7.46
C LYS A 276 -28.85 -12.97 -6.69
N LYS A 277 -29.75 -13.44 -5.83
CA LYS A 277 -29.70 -14.81 -5.29
C LYS A 277 -30.03 -15.82 -6.37
#